data_AF-A0A0S8D722-F1
#
_entry.id   AF-A0A0S8D722-F1
#
_cell.length_a   1.000
_cell.length_b   1.000
_cell.length_c   1.000
_cell.angle_alpha   90.00
_cell.angle_beta   90.00
_cell.angle_gamma   90.00
#
_symmetry.space_group_name_H-M   'P 1'
#
loop_
_entity.id
_entity.type
_entity.pdbx_description
1 polymer ?
#
loop_
_entity_poly.entity_id
_entity_poly.type
_entity_poly.pdbx_seq_one_letter_code
_entity_poly.pdbx_strand_id
1 'polypeptide(L)'
;MDTLCQIHIPLLPAIFIEKIREIYRAMYEYREHKGIFGNCMALTLAGQTTVIIANYLLARSLGIEIPLAFFFFFVPILLLMGVAPSVNGIGVREAAFLFYLTEFTTPEKALALSLLTTFFMILVGMIAGIVYVFKGSLSPERKKDLPG
;
A
#
# COMPACT_ATOMS: atom_id res chain seq x y z
N MET A 1 0.22 -28.85 43.50
CA MET A 1 -0.27 -27.73 42.68
C MET A 1 0.81 -26.68 42.68
N ASP A 2 1.75 -26.74 41.74
CA ASP A 2 2.55 -25.58 41.25
C ASP A 2 3.41 -26.01 40.05
N THR A 3 2.83 -26.88 39.22
CA THR A 3 3.44 -27.53 38.05
C THR A 3 3.24 -26.68 36.78
N LEU A 4 3.26 -25.34 36.89
CA LEU A 4 2.81 -24.46 35.79
C LEU A 4 3.72 -23.26 35.44
N CYS A 5 4.84 -23.03 36.14
CA CYS A 5 5.74 -21.92 35.81
C CYS A 5 7.01 -22.36 35.06
N GLN A 6 6.87 -23.35 34.18
CA GLN A 6 7.92 -23.85 33.29
C GLN A 6 7.50 -23.69 31.82
N ILE A 7 6.83 -22.59 31.46
CA ILE A 7 6.55 -22.24 30.06
C ILE A 7 7.66 -21.35 29.52
N HIS A 8 8.60 -22.05 28.90
CA HIS A 8 9.65 -21.60 28.02
C HIS A 8 9.05 -20.87 26.80
N ILE A 9 9.16 -19.54 26.73
CA ILE A 9 9.12 -18.78 25.46
C ILE A 9 10.34 -17.86 25.39
N PRO A 10 11.54 -18.40 25.10
CA PRO A 10 12.71 -17.63 24.70
C PRO A 10 12.70 -17.49 23.17
N LEU A 11 12.64 -16.26 22.65
CA LEU A 11 13.34 -15.76 21.44
C LEU A 11 12.71 -14.50 20.80
N LEU A 12 11.57 -13.98 21.30
CA LEU A 12 10.82 -12.94 20.56
C LEU A 12 10.53 -11.55 21.19
N PRO A 13 11.12 -11.08 22.32
CA PRO A 13 10.77 -9.73 22.81
C PRO A 13 11.88 -8.65 22.76
N ALA A 14 13.19 -8.96 22.75
CA ALA A 14 14.20 -7.91 22.93
C ALA A 14 14.31 -6.96 21.70
N ILE A 15 14.47 -7.52 20.50
CA ILE A 15 14.55 -6.75 19.24
C ILE A 15 13.22 -6.03 18.93
N PHE A 16 12.08 -6.65 19.25
CA PHE A 16 10.77 -6.05 19.01
C PHE A 16 10.50 -4.88 19.96
N ILE A 17 10.91 -4.99 21.24
CA ILE A 17 10.81 -3.90 22.22
C ILE A 17 11.73 -2.74 21.85
N GLU A 18 12.95 -3.00 21.36
CA GLU A 18 13.85 -1.95 20.86
C GLU A 18 13.27 -1.24 19.64
N LYS A 19 12.75 -1.97 18.66
CA LYS A 19 12.04 -1.38 17.51
C LYS A 19 10.83 -0.55 17.92
N ILE A 20 10.01 -1.06 18.83
CA ILE A 20 8.86 -0.30 19.35
C ILE A 20 9.34 0.96 20.05
N ARG A 21 10.43 0.90 20.81
CA ARG A 21 11.00 2.06 21.51
C ARG A 21 11.59 3.08 20.55
N GLU A 22 12.22 2.64 19.46
CA GLU A 22 12.68 3.51 18.36
C GLU A 22 11.49 4.19 17.66
N ILE A 23 10.47 3.43 17.29
CA ILE A 23 9.24 3.97 16.70
C ILE A 23 8.58 4.96 17.68
N TYR A 24 8.52 4.63 18.96
CA TYR A 24 7.93 5.48 19.98
C TYR A 24 8.73 6.78 20.19
N ARG A 25 10.07 6.72 20.19
CA ARG A 25 10.93 7.92 20.23
C ARG A 25 10.76 8.78 18.98
N ALA A 26 10.76 8.18 17.80
CA ALA A 26 10.53 8.90 16.54
C ALA A 26 9.14 9.56 16.51
N MET A 27 8.10 8.85 17.00
CA MET A 27 6.74 9.39 17.15
C MET A 27 6.66 10.49 18.23
N TYR A 28 7.45 10.39 19.30
CA TYR A 28 7.49 11.37 20.38
C TYR A 28 8.20 12.67 19.94
N GLU A 29 9.30 12.58 19.19
CA GLU A 29 9.95 13.74 18.54
C GLU A 29 9.05 14.37 17.46
N TYR A 30 8.24 13.58 16.74
CA TYR A 30 7.27 14.11 15.77
C TYR A 30 6.07 14.83 16.41
N ARG A 31 5.88 14.72 17.73
CA ARG A 31 4.72 15.27 18.45
C ARG A 31 4.77 16.79 18.58
N GLU A 32 5.94 17.41 18.44
CA GLU A 32 6.07 18.88 18.41
C GLU A 32 5.61 19.48 17.07
N HIS A 33 5.37 18.68 16.03
CA HIS A 33 4.93 19.13 14.70
C HIS A 33 3.64 18.44 14.24
N LYS A 34 2.55 18.60 15.01
CA LYS A 34 1.21 18.04 14.69
C LYS A 34 0.73 18.33 13.26
N GLY A 35 1.17 19.45 12.66
CA GLY A 35 0.86 19.80 11.27
C GLY A 35 1.45 18.84 10.23
N ILE A 36 2.64 18.27 10.49
CA ILE A 36 3.29 17.33 9.55
C ILE A 36 2.52 16.02 9.53
N PHE A 37 2.10 15.51 10.70
CA PHE A 37 1.30 14.28 10.78
C PHE A 37 -0.03 14.41 10.03
N GLY A 38 -0.72 15.55 10.18
CA GLY A 38 -1.94 15.85 9.43
C GLY A 38 -1.70 15.90 7.92
N ASN A 39 -0.64 16.57 7.48
CA ASN A 39 -0.28 16.66 6.07
C ASN A 39 0.09 15.29 5.47
N CYS A 40 0.84 14.45 6.19
CA CYS A 40 1.15 13.10 5.76
C CYS A 40 -0.11 12.25 5.61
N MET A 41 -1.02 12.31 6.58
CA MET A 41 -2.29 11.58 6.52
C MET A 41 -3.17 12.05 5.36
N ALA A 42 -3.24 13.37 5.14
CA ALA A 42 -3.96 13.95 4.01
C ALA A 42 -3.36 13.53 2.66
N LEU A 43 -2.03 13.52 2.53
CA LEU A 43 -1.32 13.05 1.33
C LEU A 43 -1.60 11.56 1.06
N THR A 44 -1.56 10.71 2.08
CA THR A 44 -1.90 9.29 1.94
C THR A 44 -3.36 9.11 1.51
N LEU A 45 -4.30 9.79 2.16
CA LEU A 45 -5.72 9.71 1.82
C LEU A 45 -5.98 10.21 0.39
N ALA A 46 -5.34 11.30 -0.02
CA ALA A 46 -5.43 11.82 -1.38
C ALA A 46 -4.88 10.83 -2.41
N GLY A 47 -3.73 10.20 -2.12
CA GLY A 47 -3.15 9.15 -2.95
C GLY A 47 -4.08 7.95 -3.10
N GLN A 48 -4.62 7.44 -1.99
CA GLN A 48 -5.55 6.31 -2.01
C GLN A 48 -6.85 6.64 -2.75
N THR A 49 -7.39 7.85 -2.55
CA THR A 49 -8.58 8.33 -3.26
C THR A 49 -8.31 8.41 -4.77
N THR A 50 -7.13 8.86 -5.18
CA THR A 50 -6.73 8.92 -6.59
C THR A 50 -6.71 7.53 -7.21
N VAL A 51 -6.17 6.53 -6.51
CA VAL A 51 -6.16 5.12 -6.97
C VAL A 51 -7.59 4.58 -7.12
N ILE A 52 -8.47 4.88 -6.17
CA ILE A 52 -9.88 4.46 -6.21
C ILE A 52 -10.59 5.08 -7.44
N ILE A 53 -10.44 6.39 -7.64
CA ILE A 53 -11.03 7.10 -8.78
C ILE A 53 -10.49 6.56 -10.11
N ALA A 54 -9.18 6.32 -10.20
CA ALA A 54 -8.58 5.75 -11.41
C ALA A 54 -9.20 4.38 -11.75
N ASN A 55 -9.31 3.46 -10.78
CA ASN A 55 -9.94 2.15 -10.99
C ASN A 55 -11.40 2.27 -11.42
N TYR A 56 -12.16 3.19 -10.81
CA TYR A 56 -13.55 3.46 -11.20
C TYR A 56 -13.66 3.94 -12.65
N LEU A 57 -12.79 4.88 -13.06
CA LEU A 57 -12.78 5.39 -14.44
C LEU A 57 -12.39 4.30 -15.46
N LEU A 58 -11.45 3.42 -15.11
CA LEU A 58 -11.09 2.26 -15.93
C LEU A 58 -12.25 1.26 -16.06
N ALA A 59 -13.03 1.06 -14.99
CA ALA A 59 -14.24 0.22 -15.07
C ALA A 59 -15.29 0.85 -15.99
N ARG A 60 -15.52 2.16 -15.87
CA ARG A 60 -16.45 2.89 -16.73
C ARG A 60 -16.02 2.89 -18.20
N SER A 61 -14.72 2.94 -18.51
CA SER A 61 -14.24 2.86 -19.90
C SER A 61 -14.50 1.51 -20.57
N LEU A 62 -14.60 0.43 -19.78
CA LEU A 62 -15.00 -0.91 -20.23
C LEU A 62 -16.53 -1.11 -20.25
N GLY A 63 -17.31 -0.06 -19.94
CA GLY A 63 -18.76 -0.14 -19.84
C GLY A 63 -19.23 -1.03 -18.69
N ILE A 64 -18.49 -1.05 -17.58
CA ILE A 64 -18.86 -1.72 -16.34
C ILE A 64 -19.49 -0.69 -15.40
N GLU A 65 -20.73 -0.92 -14.99
CA GLU A 65 -21.48 0.01 -14.14
C GLU A 65 -21.48 -0.43 -12.68
N ILE A 66 -20.37 -0.15 -11.98
CA ILE A 66 -20.22 -0.42 -10.56
C ILE A 66 -20.22 0.89 -9.78
N PRO A 67 -20.98 1.01 -8.69
CA PRO A 67 -20.99 2.23 -7.88
C PRO A 67 -19.61 2.52 -7.29
N LEU A 68 -19.21 3.80 -7.25
CA LEU A 68 -17.90 4.22 -6.71
C LEU A 68 -17.66 3.70 -5.29
N ALA A 69 -18.72 3.63 -4.47
CA ALA A 69 -18.65 3.11 -3.10
C ALA A 69 -18.08 1.69 -3.01
N PHE A 70 -18.34 0.84 -4.02
CA PHE A 70 -17.78 -0.51 -4.06
C PHE A 70 -16.24 -0.48 -4.15
N PHE A 71 -15.68 0.43 -4.95
CA PHE A 71 -14.24 0.57 -5.12
C PHE A 71 -13.53 1.02 -3.82
N PHE A 72 -14.21 1.76 -2.94
CA PHE A 72 -13.67 2.13 -1.63
C PHE A 72 -13.43 0.92 -0.71
N PHE A 73 -14.20 -0.15 -0.85
CA PHE A 73 -13.98 -1.41 -0.12
C PHE A 73 -13.06 -2.36 -0.89
N PHE A 74 -13.23 -2.44 -2.21
CA PHE A 74 -12.51 -3.36 -3.06
C PHE A 74 -11.02 -3.02 -3.17
N VAL A 75 -10.65 -1.74 -3.31
CA VAL A 75 -9.24 -1.32 -3.46
C VAL A 75 -8.38 -1.67 -2.24
N PRO A 76 -8.80 -1.41 -0.98
CA PRO A 76 -8.08 -1.89 0.20
C PRO A 76 -7.88 -3.41 0.22
N ILE A 77 -8.89 -4.19 -0.17
CA ILE A 77 -8.81 -5.65 -0.23
C ILE A 77 -7.80 -6.08 -1.31
N LEU A 78 -7.85 -5.44 -2.49
CA LEU A 78 -6.89 -5.67 -3.56
C LEU A 78 -5.44 -5.40 -3.12
N LEU A 79 -5.21 -4.35 -2.34
CA LEU A 79 -3.88 -4.03 -1.80
C LEU A 79 -3.39 -5.14 -0.86
N LEU A 80 -4.25 -5.65 0.03
CA LEU A 80 -3.90 -6.77 0.91
C LEU A 80 -3.57 -8.04 0.11
N MET A 81 -4.33 -8.31 -0.95
CA MET A 81 -4.06 -9.43 -1.85
C MET A 81 -2.77 -9.27 -2.66
N GLY A 82 -2.36 -8.03 -2.93
CA GLY A 82 -1.07 -7.72 -3.58
C GLY A 82 0.16 -8.01 -2.72
N VAL A 83 0.01 -8.18 -1.40
CA VAL A 83 1.11 -8.56 -0.48
C VAL A 83 1.44 -10.04 -0.56
N ALA A 84 0.59 -10.84 -1.21
CA ALA A 84 0.88 -12.26 -1.45
C ALA A 84 2.23 -12.44 -2.18
N PRO A 85 3.01 -13.49 -1.86
CA PRO A 85 4.33 -13.74 -2.45
C PRO A 85 4.21 -14.22 -3.91
N SER A 86 3.75 -13.33 -4.79
CA SER A 86 3.68 -13.47 -6.24
C SER A 86 4.34 -12.25 -6.89
N VAL A 87 4.82 -12.38 -8.13
CA VAL A 87 5.41 -11.27 -8.90
C VAL A 87 4.35 -10.16 -9.04
N ASN A 88 4.43 -9.12 -8.22
CA ASN A 88 3.44 -8.03 -8.17
C ASN A 88 1.98 -8.47 -7.94
N GLY A 89 1.76 -9.64 -7.35
CA GLY A 89 0.40 -10.19 -7.20
C GLY A 89 -0.27 -10.61 -8.51
N ILE A 90 0.49 -10.75 -9.62
CA ILE A 90 -0.03 -11.27 -10.89
C ILE A 90 -0.61 -12.68 -10.62
N GLY A 91 -1.83 -12.93 -11.10
CA GLY A 91 -2.64 -14.10 -10.76
C GLY A 91 -3.54 -13.93 -9.52
N VAL A 92 -3.00 -13.49 -8.37
CA VAL A 92 -3.82 -13.27 -7.15
C VAL A 92 -4.77 -12.09 -7.36
N ARG A 93 -4.29 -11.02 -7.97
CA ARG A 93 -5.10 -9.85 -8.31
C ARG A 93 -6.15 -10.19 -9.36
N GLU A 94 -5.80 -10.94 -10.39
CA GLU A 94 -6.75 -11.38 -11.43
C GLU A 94 -7.86 -12.26 -10.84
N ALA A 95 -7.49 -13.18 -9.96
CA ALA A 95 -8.45 -13.98 -9.21
C ALA A 95 -9.36 -13.11 -8.32
N ALA A 96 -8.82 -12.08 -7.67
CA ALA A 96 -9.60 -11.14 -6.87
C ALA A 96 -10.60 -10.34 -7.71
N PHE A 97 -10.17 -9.83 -8.87
CA PHE A 97 -11.05 -9.14 -9.82
C PHE A 97 -12.13 -10.09 -10.33
N LEU A 98 -11.78 -11.30 -10.75
CA LEU A 98 -12.78 -12.30 -11.15
C LEU A 98 -13.76 -12.63 -10.02
N PHE A 99 -13.26 -12.90 -8.82
CA PHE A 99 -14.10 -13.30 -7.69
C PHE A 99 -15.12 -12.23 -7.30
N TYR A 100 -14.70 -10.96 -7.26
CA TYR A 100 -15.56 -9.87 -6.83
C TYR A 100 -16.40 -9.24 -7.96
N LEU A 101 -15.88 -9.17 -9.20
CA LEU A 101 -16.59 -8.51 -10.30
C LEU A 101 -17.52 -9.43 -11.10
N THR A 102 -17.40 -10.74 -10.99
CA THR A 102 -18.33 -11.67 -11.67
C THR A 102 -19.78 -11.53 -11.22
N GLU A 103 -20.02 -10.94 -10.03
CA GLU A 103 -21.36 -10.56 -9.57
C GLU A 103 -21.96 -9.37 -10.34
N PHE A 104 -21.11 -8.54 -10.96
CA PHE A 104 -21.50 -7.28 -11.60
C PHE A 104 -21.29 -7.27 -13.12
N THR A 105 -20.44 -8.15 -13.64
CA THR A 105 -20.08 -8.17 -15.07
C THR A 105 -19.63 -9.57 -15.49
N THR A 106 -19.47 -9.78 -16.81
CA THR A 106 -18.95 -11.03 -17.34
C THR A 106 -17.47 -11.23 -16.98
N PRO A 107 -16.99 -12.50 -16.88
CA PRO A 107 -15.60 -12.82 -16.56
C PRO A 107 -14.59 -12.15 -17.50
N GLU A 108 -14.92 -12.01 -18.79
CA GLU A 108 -14.06 -11.40 -19.80
C GLU A 108 -13.82 -9.92 -19.50
N LYS A 109 -14.87 -9.19 -19.11
CA LYS A 109 -14.79 -7.79 -18.72
C LYS A 109 -14.04 -7.61 -17.39
N ALA A 110 -14.25 -8.50 -16.42
CA ALA A 110 -13.52 -8.48 -15.15
C ALA A 110 -12.01 -8.71 -15.35
N LEU A 111 -11.63 -9.66 -16.20
CA LEU A 111 -10.23 -9.88 -16.59
C LEU A 111 -9.65 -8.69 -17.35
N ALA A 112 -10.40 -8.13 -18.31
CA ALA A 112 -9.98 -6.94 -19.04
C ALA A 112 -9.69 -5.77 -18.08
N LEU A 113 -10.54 -5.56 -17.06
CA LEU A 113 -10.31 -4.52 -16.06
C LEU A 113 -9.06 -4.79 -15.21
N SER A 114 -8.85 -6.04 -14.77
CA SER A 114 -7.65 -6.41 -14.02
C SER A 114 -6.36 -6.10 -14.80
N LEU A 115 -6.31 -6.54 -16.06
CA LEU A 115 -5.18 -6.32 -16.96
C LEU A 115 -4.96 -4.83 -17.25
N LEU A 116 -6.04 -4.10 -17.54
CA LEU A 116 -5.98 -2.66 -17.79
C LEU A 116 -5.47 -1.89 -16.58
N THR A 117 -5.89 -2.29 -15.38
CA THR A 117 -5.41 -1.71 -14.11
C THR A 117 -3.93 -2.01 -13.89
N THR A 118 -3.47 -3.24 -14.19
CA THR A 118 -2.05 -3.60 -14.10
C THR A 118 -1.22 -2.77 -15.08
N PHE A 119 -1.65 -2.68 -16.32
CA PHE A 119 -0.99 -1.89 -17.35
C PHE A 119 -0.91 -0.41 -16.95
N PHE A 120 -2.00 0.16 -16.45
CA PHE A 120 -2.04 1.53 -15.95
C PHE A 120 -1.06 1.76 -14.79
N MET A 121 -0.98 0.83 -13.83
CA MET A 121 0.00 0.93 -12.74
C MET A 121 1.44 0.90 -13.25
N ILE A 122 1.75 0.01 -14.20
CA ILE A 122 3.09 -0.06 -14.80
C ILE A 122 3.42 1.25 -15.54
N LEU A 123 2.47 1.81 -16.30
CA LEU A 123 2.66 3.11 -16.98
C LEU A 123 2.94 4.24 -15.99
N VAL A 124 2.14 4.36 -14.93
CA VAL A 124 2.36 5.38 -13.89
C VAL A 124 3.71 5.17 -13.21
N GLY A 125 4.08 3.92 -12.90
CA GLY A 125 5.38 3.58 -12.33
C GLY A 125 6.54 3.93 -13.25
N MET A 126 6.41 3.68 -14.56
CA MET A 126 7.41 4.08 -15.56
C MET A 126 7.56 5.60 -15.63
N ILE A 127 6.45 6.35 -15.67
CA ILE A 127 6.48 7.82 -15.67
C ILE A 127 7.16 8.33 -14.39
N ALA A 128 6.77 7.80 -13.23
CA ALA A 128 7.37 8.17 -11.95
C ALA A 128 8.88 7.84 -11.91
N GLY A 129 9.30 6.70 -12.45
CA GLY A 129 10.70 6.30 -12.57
C GLY A 129 11.50 7.21 -13.51
N ILE A 130 10.93 7.58 -14.65
CA ILE A 130 11.52 8.55 -15.58
C ILE A 130 11.70 9.90 -14.87
N VAL A 131 10.64 10.42 -14.24
CA VAL A 131 10.69 11.66 -13.46
C VAL A 131 11.76 11.57 -12.37
N TYR A 132 11.88 10.43 -11.69
CA TYR A 132 12.91 10.21 -10.67
C TYR A 132 14.34 10.28 -11.24
N VAL A 133 14.60 9.66 -12.40
CA VAL A 133 15.91 9.72 -13.07
C VAL A 133 16.25 11.15 -13.49
N PHE A 134 15.29 11.88 -14.07
CA PHE A 134 15.50 13.26 -14.52
C PHE A 134 15.62 14.27 -13.37
N LYS A 135 14.97 14.02 -12.22
CA LYS A 135 15.04 14.90 -11.05
C LYS A 135 16.33 14.73 -10.25
N GLY A 136 17.17 13.74 -10.61
CA GLY A 136 18.43 13.45 -9.95
C GLY A 136 18.20 12.74 -8.62
N SER A 137 19.04 11.74 -8.35
CA SER A 137 19.19 11.10 -7.04
C SER A 137 19.02 12.14 -5.91
N LEU A 138 17.94 12.03 -5.14
CA LEU A 138 17.85 12.66 -3.83
C LEU A 138 18.90 11.98 -2.95
N SER A 139 20.18 12.39 -3.10
CA SER A 139 21.23 12.05 -2.17
C SER A 139 20.74 12.49 -0.80
N PRO A 140 20.51 11.56 0.16
CA PRO A 140 20.33 11.96 1.53
C PRO A 140 21.62 12.64 1.93
N GLU A 141 21.55 13.93 2.19
CA GLU A 141 22.66 14.72 2.69
C GLU A 141 23.24 13.98 3.91
N ARG A 142 24.46 13.46 3.73
CA ARG A 142 25.24 12.78 4.75
C ARG A 142 25.33 13.74 5.94
N LYS A 143 24.71 13.39 7.07
CA LYS A 143 24.91 14.08 8.36
C LYS A 143 26.39 14.00 8.73
N LYS A 144 27.15 14.96 8.24
CA LYS A 144 28.46 15.35 8.76
C LYS A 144 28.19 16.14 10.04
N ASP A 145 29.09 16.00 11.01
CA ASP A 145 29.19 16.76 12.26
C ASP A 145 28.74 15.99 13.51
N LEU A 146 29.64 15.12 13.99
CA LEU A 146 29.93 15.05 15.42
C LEU A 146 31.31 15.71 15.63
N PRO A 147 31.40 16.87 16.31
CA PRO A 147 32.68 17.44 16.70
C PRO A 147 33.21 16.77 17.98
N GLY A 148 34.51 16.45 17.98
CA GLY A 148 35.39 16.36 19.16
C GLY A 148 35.34 15.07 19.95
#